data_AF-X1CV11-F1
#
_entry.id   AF-X1CV11-F1
#
_cell.length_a   1.000
_cell.length_b   1.000
_cell.length_c   1.000
_cell.angle_alpha   90.00
_cell.angle_beta   90.00
_cell.angle_gamma   90.00
#
_symmetry.space_group_name_H-M   'P 1'
#
loop_
_entity.id
_entity.type
_entity.pdbx_description
1 polymer ?
#
loop_
_entity_poly.entity_id
_entity_poly.type
_entity_poly.pdbx_seq_one_letter_code
_entity_poly.pdbx_strand_id
1 'polypeptide(L)'
;MTEASDFSIYRDAMIVLATAAVLVPLGQRYRVNPILGFLVAGAVLGPRGLGALSNYFEPIKWITVSQEKGLGAIAELGVVFLLFLIGLELSFKRLVTMRRLVLGLGVTQVTISAVIIGLIVSFFGASPAASMLIGLSLALSSTAIVIELLARQQRLHTVTGRTSFSILLL
;
A
#
# COMPACT_ATOMS: atom_id res chain seq x y z
N MET A 1 21.28 27.44 -4.27
CA MET A 1 20.39 26.79 -3.29
C MET A 1 19.62 25.59 -3.86
N THR A 2 19.75 25.29 -5.16
CA THR A 2 19.15 24.13 -5.85
C THR A 2 19.94 22.83 -5.67
N GLU A 3 21.29 22.86 -5.73
CA GLU A 3 22.11 21.64 -5.68
C GLU A 3 22.00 20.82 -4.38
N ALA A 4 21.78 21.48 -3.24
CA ALA A 4 21.64 20.80 -1.94
C ALA A 4 20.31 20.02 -1.82
N SER A 5 19.26 20.45 -2.54
CA SER A 5 17.97 19.76 -2.61
C SER A 5 18.11 18.46 -3.42
N ASP A 6 18.76 18.55 -4.57
CA ASP A 6 18.91 17.42 -5.49
C ASP A 6 19.69 16.27 -4.83
N PHE A 7 20.79 16.58 -4.15
CA PHE A 7 21.58 15.57 -3.44
C PHE A 7 20.77 14.81 -2.36
N SER A 8 19.89 15.50 -1.63
CA SER A 8 19.02 14.88 -0.62
C SER A 8 18.02 13.90 -1.25
N ILE A 9 17.47 14.22 -2.42
CA ILE A 9 16.50 13.38 -3.13
C ILE A 9 17.17 12.08 -3.59
N TYR A 10 18.35 12.17 -4.22
CA TYR A 10 19.08 10.98 -4.67
C TYR A 10 19.45 10.05 -3.51
N ARG A 11 19.89 10.63 -2.39
CA ARG A 11 20.21 9.88 -1.18
C ARG A 11 19.00 9.16 -0.60
N ASP A 12 17.89 9.85 -0.44
CA ASP A 12 16.66 9.26 0.10
C ASP A 12 16.13 8.14 -0.83
N ALA A 13 16.21 8.34 -2.16
CA ALA A 13 15.90 7.30 -3.15
C ALA A 13 16.84 6.09 -3.04
N MET A 14 18.15 6.30 -2.84
CA MET A 14 19.11 5.21 -2.61
C MET A 14 18.82 4.45 -1.33
N ILE A 15 18.44 5.13 -0.24
CA ILE A 15 18.06 4.48 1.03
C ILE A 15 16.83 3.59 0.80
N VAL A 16 15.82 4.08 0.08
CA VAL A 16 14.61 3.29 -0.25
C VAL A 16 14.95 2.09 -1.12
N LEU A 17 15.77 2.27 -2.16
CA LEU A 17 16.22 1.19 -3.04
C LEU A 17 17.05 0.15 -2.30
N ALA A 18 17.99 0.58 -1.45
CA ALA A 18 18.79 -0.32 -0.62
C ALA A 18 17.93 -1.09 0.39
N THR A 19 16.96 -0.40 1.02
CA THR A 19 15.99 -1.02 1.91
C THR A 19 15.17 -2.08 1.17
N ALA A 20 14.71 -1.79 -0.04
CA ALA A 20 14.04 -2.77 -0.89
C ALA A 20 14.93 -3.95 -1.28
N ALA A 21 16.18 -3.69 -1.65
CA ALA A 21 17.15 -4.72 -2.00
C ALA A 21 17.42 -5.70 -0.85
N VAL A 22 17.29 -5.26 0.40
CA VAL A 22 17.41 -6.13 1.58
C VAL A 22 16.07 -6.79 1.93
N LEU A 23 15.00 -6.02 2.08
CA LEU A 23 13.72 -6.52 2.60
C LEU A 23 13.00 -7.47 1.66
N VAL A 24 13.11 -7.27 0.35
CA VAL A 24 12.45 -8.15 -0.64
C VAL A 24 12.99 -9.58 -0.57
N PRO A 25 14.30 -9.85 -0.68
CA PRO A 25 14.82 -11.20 -0.57
C PRO A 25 14.65 -11.77 0.85
N LEU A 26 14.73 -10.94 1.89
CA LEU A 26 14.45 -11.39 3.27
C LEU A 26 13.00 -11.86 3.42
N GLY A 27 12.04 -11.05 2.98
CA GLY A 27 10.62 -11.39 3.00
C GLY A 27 10.33 -12.66 2.21
N GLN A 28 10.94 -12.79 1.03
CA GLN A 28 10.87 -14.02 0.24
C GLN A 28 11.42 -15.24 0.98
N ARG A 29 12.59 -15.13 1.61
CA ARG A 29 13.23 -16.22 2.37
C ARG A 29 12.39 -16.67 3.56
N TYR A 30 11.79 -15.73 4.28
CA TYR A 30 10.97 -16.02 5.46
C TYR A 30 9.47 -16.23 5.16
N ARG A 31 9.07 -16.21 3.88
CA ARG A 31 7.66 -16.30 3.43
C ARG A 31 6.76 -15.22 4.05
N VAL A 32 7.32 -14.05 4.35
CA VAL A 32 6.61 -12.88 4.86
C VAL A 32 6.32 -11.93 3.70
N ASN A 33 5.19 -11.23 3.76
CA ASN A 33 4.86 -10.21 2.76
C ASN A 33 5.85 -9.03 2.86
N PRO A 34 6.63 -8.71 1.80
CA PRO A 34 7.59 -7.61 1.82
C PRO A 34 6.98 -6.24 2.16
N ILE A 35 5.69 -6.04 1.87
CA ILE A 35 4.97 -4.79 2.17
C ILE A 35 4.94 -4.49 3.66
N LEU A 36 4.82 -5.52 4.52
CA LEU A 36 4.91 -5.33 5.97
C LEU A 36 6.31 -4.85 6.36
N GLY A 37 7.35 -5.41 5.73
CA GLY A 37 8.73 -4.95 5.90
C GLY A 37 8.90 -3.49 5.49
N PHE A 38 8.35 -3.09 4.35
CA PHE A 38 8.39 -1.71 3.89
C PHE A 38 7.67 -0.74 4.83
N LEU A 39 6.52 -1.13 5.39
CA LEU A 39 5.80 -0.30 6.37
C LEU A 39 6.62 -0.10 7.65
N VAL A 40 7.19 -1.19 8.19
CA VAL A 40 8.04 -1.13 9.38
C VAL A 40 9.30 -0.31 9.11
N ALA A 41 9.96 -0.53 7.97
CA ALA A 41 11.15 0.23 7.61
C ALA A 41 10.83 1.70 7.37
N GLY A 42 9.70 2.05 6.77
CA GLY A 42 9.26 3.45 6.66
C GLY A 42 9.01 4.09 8.03
N ALA A 43 8.37 3.38 8.95
CA ALA A 43 8.16 3.86 10.31
C ALA A 43 9.47 4.04 11.09
N VAL A 44 10.43 3.13 10.92
CA VAL A 44 11.72 3.13 11.62
C VAL A 44 12.72 4.11 10.98
N LEU A 45 12.86 4.14 9.66
CA LEU A 45 13.82 4.96 8.92
C LEU A 45 13.31 6.37 8.63
N GLY A 46 12.01 6.61 8.84
CA GLY A 46 11.38 7.90 8.63
C GLY A 46 11.78 8.96 9.67
N PRO A 47 11.37 10.23 9.45
CA PRO A 47 11.76 11.37 10.28
C PRO A 47 11.29 11.25 11.73
N ARG A 48 10.16 10.55 11.97
CA ARG A 48 9.62 10.31 13.32
C ARG A 48 10.20 9.06 14.01
N GLY A 49 10.91 8.21 13.27
CA GLY A 49 11.62 7.04 13.80
C GLY A 49 13.04 7.39 14.21
N LEU A 50 14.02 6.68 13.65
CA LEU A 50 15.44 6.95 13.80
C LEU A 50 15.83 8.35 13.29
N GLY A 51 15.06 8.94 12.37
CA GLY A 51 15.26 10.31 11.91
C GLY A 51 15.14 11.35 13.03
N ALA A 52 14.38 11.07 14.09
CA ALA A 52 14.26 11.95 15.25
C ALA A 52 15.56 12.00 16.09
N LEU A 53 16.36 10.93 16.01
CA LEU A 53 17.67 10.82 16.68
C LEU A 53 18.83 11.37 15.83
N SER A 54 18.55 11.79 14.59
CA SER A 54 19.57 12.33 13.67
C SER A 54 20.26 13.58 14.20
N ASN A 55 19.64 14.32 15.13
CA ASN A 55 20.24 15.48 15.80
C ASN A 55 21.25 15.11 16.90
N TYR A 56 21.20 13.87 17.41
CA TYR A 56 22.06 13.40 18.50
C TYR A 56 23.21 12.50 18.00
N PHE A 57 23.01 11.81 16.86
CA PHE A 57 23.99 10.94 16.25
C PHE A 57 24.10 11.20 14.74
N GLU A 58 25.17 11.89 14.35
CA GLU A 58 25.50 12.24 12.97
C GLU A 58 25.56 11.04 11.99
N PRO A 59 26.00 9.82 12.40
CA PRO A 59 25.97 8.64 11.53
C PRO A 59 24.56 8.18 11.16
N ILE A 60 23.57 8.36 12.06
CA ILE A 60 22.20 7.91 11.85
C ILE A 60 21.54 8.66 10.69
N LYS A 61 21.97 9.92 10.47
CA LYS A 61 21.49 10.74 9.35
C LYS A 61 21.63 10.03 8.01
N TRP A 62 22.66 9.19 7.82
CA TRP A 62 22.98 8.48 6.57
C TRP A 62 22.04 7.33 6.23
N ILE A 63 21.29 6.84 7.22
CA ILE A 63 20.39 5.70 7.08
C ILE A 63 18.93 6.17 7.15
N THR A 64 18.68 7.42 7.55
CA THR A 64 17.33 7.98 7.73
C THR A 64 16.91 8.90 6.59
N VAL A 65 15.64 8.80 6.20
CA VAL A 65 15.01 9.66 5.20
C VAL A 65 14.72 11.03 5.82
N SER A 66 15.23 12.09 5.19
CA SER A 66 15.29 13.43 5.81
C SER A 66 14.18 14.37 5.35
N GLN A 67 13.58 14.15 4.17
CA GLN A 67 12.52 15.02 3.64
C GLN A 67 11.32 14.24 3.11
N GLU A 68 10.13 14.52 3.67
CA GLU A 68 8.86 13.91 3.22
C GLU A 68 8.46 14.38 1.80
N LYS A 69 8.80 15.61 1.40
CA LYS A 69 8.25 16.23 0.18
C LYS A 69 8.82 15.67 -1.14
N GLY A 70 10.12 15.39 -1.21
CA GLY A 70 10.76 14.90 -2.44
C GLY A 70 10.40 13.45 -2.76
N LEU A 71 10.31 12.61 -1.73
CA LEU A 71 10.00 11.19 -1.88
C LEU A 71 8.51 10.95 -2.22
N GLY A 72 7.62 11.86 -1.79
CA GLY A 72 6.19 11.81 -2.11
C GLY A 72 5.92 11.77 -3.62
N ALA A 73 6.57 12.64 -4.40
CA ALA A 73 6.39 12.68 -5.85
C ALA A 73 6.83 11.37 -6.55
N ILE A 74 7.92 10.76 -6.10
CA ILE A 74 8.40 9.47 -6.62
C ILE A 74 7.41 8.35 -6.25
N ALA A 75 6.88 8.36 -5.02
CA ALA A 75 5.89 7.40 -4.57
C ALA A 75 4.56 7.51 -5.35
N GLU A 76 4.07 8.72 -5.58
CA GLU A 76 2.89 8.98 -6.41
C GLU A 76 3.07 8.46 -7.83
N LEU A 77 4.24 8.73 -8.45
CA LEU A 77 4.60 8.19 -9.76
C LEU A 77 4.60 6.65 -9.77
N GLY A 78 5.12 6.04 -8.71
CA GLY A 78 5.09 4.58 -8.51
C GLY A 78 3.67 4.02 -8.46
N VAL A 79 2.75 4.68 -7.74
CA VAL A 79 1.33 4.30 -7.69
C VAL A 79 0.67 4.46 -9.06
N VAL A 80 0.96 5.55 -9.79
CA VAL A 80 0.44 5.76 -11.16
C VAL A 80 0.91 4.65 -12.09
N PHE A 81 2.19 4.28 -12.08
CA PHE A 81 2.71 3.18 -12.88
C PHE A 81 2.12 1.83 -12.49
N LEU A 82 1.92 1.58 -11.20
CA LEU A 82 1.27 0.36 -10.72
C LEU A 82 -0.17 0.26 -11.23
N LEU A 83 -0.96 1.33 -11.11
CA LEU A 83 -2.35 1.37 -11.59
C LEU A 83 -2.40 1.25 -13.12
N PHE A 84 -1.44 1.84 -13.84
CA PHE A 84 -1.31 1.69 -15.28
C PHE A 84 -1.00 0.24 -15.70
N LEU A 85 -0.05 -0.42 -15.03
CA LEU A 85 0.26 -1.83 -15.27
C LEU A 85 -0.93 -2.75 -14.99
N ILE A 86 -1.64 -2.52 -13.89
CA ILE A 86 -2.89 -3.24 -13.58
C ILE A 86 -3.91 -3.03 -14.71
N GLY A 87 -4.04 -1.81 -15.22
CA GLY A 87 -4.88 -1.49 -16.36
C GLY A 87 -4.49 -2.23 -17.65
N LEU A 88 -3.20 -2.39 -17.92
CA LEU A 88 -2.72 -3.15 -19.09
C LEU A 88 -2.98 -4.67 -18.97
N GLU A 89 -2.93 -5.22 -17.76
CA GLU A 89 -3.19 -6.65 -17.51
C GLU A 89 -4.71 -7.00 -17.58
N LEU A 90 -5.56 -5.99 -17.38
CA LEU A 90 -7.02 -6.10 -17.41
C LEU A 90 -7.60 -5.81 -18.81
N SER A 91 -7.90 -6.85 -19.56
CA SER A 91 -8.69 -6.68 -20.79
C SER A 91 -10.17 -6.34 -20.49
N PHE A 92 -10.77 -5.51 -21.34
CA PHE A 92 -12.20 -5.18 -21.26
C PHE A 92 -13.10 -6.44 -21.23
N LYS A 93 -12.75 -7.47 -22.02
CA LYS A 93 -13.47 -8.75 -22.04
C LYS A 93 -13.46 -9.45 -20.67
N ARG A 94 -12.30 -9.42 -19.97
CA ARG A 94 -12.16 -9.99 -18.63
C ARG A 94 -13.02 -9.23 -17.62
N LEU A 95 -13.05 -7.89 -17.70
CA LEU A 95 -13.88 -7.05 -16.83
C LEU A 95 -15.37 -7.34 -17.03
N VAL A 96 -15.85 -7.39 -18.27
CA VAL A 96 -17.26 -7.70 -18.58
C VAL A 96 -17.67 -9.08 -18.09
N THR A 97 -16.78 -10.08 -18.20
CA THR A 97 -17.02 -11.44 -17.71
C THR A 97 -17.16 -11.47 -16.19
N MET A 98 -16.39 -10.65 -15.49
CA MET A 98 -16.35 -10.60 -14.02
C MET A 98 -17.30 -9.56 -13.41
N ARG A 99 -18.02 -8.77 -14.22
CA ARG A 99 -18.86 -7.64 -13.78
C ARG A 99 -19.87 -7.97 -12.67
N ARG A 100 -20.45 -9.18 -12.68
CA ARG A 100 -21.40 -9.62 -11.64
C ARG A 100 -20.69 -9.88 -10.31
N LEU A 101 -19.46 -10.37 -10.35
CA LEU A 101 -18.66 -10.56 -9.14
C LEU A 101 -18.15 -9.22 -8.61
N VAL A 102 -17.70 -8.31 -9.50
CA VAL A 102 -17.24 -6.97 -9.13
C VAL A 102 -18.40 -6.13 -8.56
N LEU A 103 -19.46 -5.91 -9.33
CA LEU A 103 -20.57 -5.05 -8.94
C LEU A 103 -21.55 -5.70 -7.97
N GLY A 104 -21.66 -7.04 -7.97
CA GLY A 104 -22.51 -7.76 -7.03
C GLY A 104 -21.77 -8.00 -5.73
N LEU A 105 -20.78 -8.89 -5.77
CA LEU A 105 -20.09 -9.35 -4.56
C LEU A 105 -19.18 -8.27 -3.96
N GLY A 106 -18.46 -7.51 -4.79
CA GLY A 106 -17.59 -6.41 -4.35
C GLY A 106 -18.39 -5.32 -3.64
N VAL A 107 -19.42 -4.75 -4.29
CA VAL A 107 -20.27 -3.73 -3.67
C VAL A 107 -20.91 -4.24 -2.38
N THR A 108 -21.38 -5.49 -2.38
CA THR A 108 -21.99 -6.09 -1.18
C THR A 108 -20.97 -6.20 -0.05
N GLN A 109 -19.74 -6.67 -0.33
CA GLN A 109 -18.69 -6.76 0.67
C GLN A 109 -18.32 -5.39 1.23
N VAL A 110 -18.07 -4.39 0.38
CA VAL A 110 -17.71 -3.03 0.81
C VAL A 110 -18.84 -2.41 1.63
N THR A 111 -20.09 -2.53 1.17
CA THR A 111 -21.25 -1.99 1.88
C THR A 111 -21.40 -2.63 3.26
N ILE A 112 -21.39 -3.96 3.35
CA ILE A 112 -21.53 -4.68 4.62
C ILE A 112 -20.38 -4.32 5.57
N SER A 113 -19.15 -4.31 5.07
CA SER A 113 -17.97 -3.98 5.89
C SER A 113 -18.03 -2.54 6.40
N ALA A 114 -18.38 -1.59 5.52
CA ALA A 114 -18.49 -0.19 5.88
C ALA A 114 -19.57 0.07 6.93
N VAL A 115 -20.73 -0.60 6.81
CA VAL A 115 -21.81 -0.50 7.79
C VAL A 115 -21.39 -1.10 9.13
N ILE A 116 -20.81 -2.31 9.14
CA ILE A 116 -20.37 -2.95 10.39
C ILE A 116 -19.32 -2.09 11.09
N ILE A 117 -18.29 -1.65 10.37
CA ILE A 117 -17.22 -0.81 10.93
C ILE A 117 -17.78 0.54 11.39
N GLY A 118 -18.65 1.17 10.58
CA GLY A 118 -19.29 2.43 10.93
C GLY A 118 -20.14 2.33 12.19
N LEU A 119 -20.89 1.25 12.36
CA LEU A 119 -21.66 1.00 13.58
C LEU A 119 -20.75 0.84 14.81
N ILE A 120 -19.64 0.12 14.67
CA ILE A 120 -18.64 -0.03 15.74
C ILE A 120 -18.08 1.34 16.12
N VAL A 121 -17.66 2.15 15.14
CA VAL A 121 -17.08 3.48 15.37
C VAL A 121 -18.09 4.44 16.00
N SER A 122 -19.36 4.39 15.55
CA SER A 122 -20.44 5.17 16.14
C SER A 122 -20.72 4.78 17.59
N PHE A 123 -20.57 3.50 17.94
CA PHE A 123 -20.71 3.02 19.33
C PHE A 123 -19.65 3.63 20.27
N PHE A 124 -18.45 3.95 19.75
CA PHE A 124 -17.41 4.68 20.49
C PHE A 124 -17.64 6.21 20.54
N GLY A 125 -18.80 6.71 20.11
CA GLY A 125 -19.18 8.11 20.24
C GLY A 125 -18.72 9.03 19.10
N ALA A 126 -18.23 8.47 18.00
CA ALA A 126 -17.91 9.27 16.81
C ALA A 126 -19.18 9.81 16.13
N SER A 127 -19.07 10.95 15.45
CA SER A 127 -20.20 11.52 14.69
C SER A 127 -20.64 10.57 13.57
N PRO A 128 -21.91 10.63 13.11
CA PRO A 128 -22.37 9.80 12.00
C PRO A 128 -21.53 9.97 10.73
N ALA A 129 -21.13 11.22 10.41
CA ALA A 129 -20.27 11.52 9.27
C ALA A 129 -18.88 10.88 9.41
N ALA A 130 -18.23 11.02 10.57
CA ALA A 130 -16.92 10.41 10.81
C ALA A 130 -16.99 8.87 10.77
N SER A 131 -18.02 8.30 11.37
CA SER A 131 -18.26 6.84 11.39
C SER A 131 -18.43 6.27 9.99
N MET A 132 -19.20 6.94 9.13
CA MET A 132 -19.40 6.52 7.75
C MET A 132 -18.13 6.67 6.91
N LEU A 133 -17.38 7.77 7.08
CA LEU A 133 -16.09 7.97 6.40
C LEU A 133 -15.06 6.91 6.78
N ILE A 134 -14.94 6.60 8.08
CA ILE A 134 -14.01 5.58 8.57
C ILE A 134 -14.47 4.19 8.10
N GLY A 135 -15.77 3.90 8.17
CA GLY A 135 -16.34 2.65 7.68
C GLY A 135 -16.03 2.42 6.20
N LEU A 136 -16.28 3.41 5.34
CA LEU A 136 -15.96 3.33 3.91
C LEU A 136 -14.45 3.19 3.66
N SER A 137 -13.63 3.96 4.39
CA SER A 137 -12.17 3.96 4.22
C SER A 137 -11.55 2.62 4.60
N LEU A 138 -12.05 1.97 5.65
CA LEU A 138 -11.55 0.67 6.12
C LEU A 138 -12.20 -0.52 5.40
N ALA A 139 -13.33 -0.32 4.70
CA ALA A 139 -13.98 -1.37 3.90
C ALA A 139 -13.24 -1.67 2.59
N LEU A 140 -12.46 -0.72 2.07
CA LEU A 140 -11.63 -0.89 0.88
C LEU A 140 -10.43 -1.77 1.20
N SER A 141 -10.19 -2.77 0.35
CA SER A 141 -9.07 -3.70 0.49
C SER A 141 -7.89 -3.28 -0.38
N SER A 142 -6.67 -3.65 0.03
CA SER A 142 -5.47 -3.35 -0.74
C SER A 142 -5.29 -4.33 -1.91
N THR A 143 -5.81 -3.95 -3.07
CA THR A 143 -5.78 -4.72 -4.33
C THR A 143 -4.37 -5.17 -4.71
N ALA A 144 -3.39 -4.26 -4.62
CA ALA A 144 -1.99 -4.55 -4.96
C ALA A 144 -1.39 -5.68 -4.11
N ILE A 145 -1.61 -5.63 -2.80
CA ILE A 145 -1.05 -6.58 -1.83
C ILE A 145 -1.60 -7.99 -2.06
N VAL A 146 -2.91 -8.10 -2.19
CA VAL A 146 -3.58 -9.42 -2.30
C VAL A 146 -3.32 -10.06 -3.67
N ILE A 147 -3.27 -9.26 -4.74
CA ILE A 147 -2.93 -9.76 -6.08
C ILE A 147 -1.50 -10.28 -6.11
N GLU A 148 -0.53 -9.52 -5.58
CA GLU A 148 0.87 -9.95 -5.54
C GLU A 148 1.01 -11.27 -4.75
N LEU A 149 0.30 -11.39 -3.62
CA LEU A 149 0.29 -12.61 -2.83
C LEU A 149 -0.30 -13.80 -3.60
N LEU A 150 -1.44 -13.62 -4.27
CA LEU A 150 -2.07 -14.66 -5.08
C LEU A 150 -1.21 -15.05 -6.29
N ALA A 151 -0.50 -14.10 -6.90
CA ALA A 151 0.43 -14.33 -8.00
C ALA A 151 1.62 -15.18 -7.54
N ARG A 152 2.23 -14.81 -6.41
CA ARG A 152 3.34 -15.54 -5.79
C ARG A 152 2.95 -16.98 -5.42
N GLN A 153 1.71 -17.18 -4.98
CA GLN A 153 1.18 -18.51 -4.66
C GLN A 153 0.70 -19.30 -5.90
N GLN A 154 0.78 -18.74 -7.11
CA GLN A 154 0.20 -19.32 -8.34
C GLN A 154 -1.32 -19.58 -8.23
N ARG A 155 -2.02 -18.80 -7.40
CA ARG A 155 -3.45 -18.98 -7.10
C ARG A 155 -4.38 -18.04 -7.87
N LEU A 156 -3.86 -17.11 -8.66
CA LEU A 156 -4.68 -16.13 -9.41
C LEU A 156 -5.76 -16.78 -10.29
N HIS A 157 -5.47 -17.93 -10.91
CA HIS A 157 -6.40 -18.61 -11.82
C HIS A 157 -7.37 -19.58 -11.10
N THR A 158 -7.19 -19.80 -9.80
CA THR A 158 -8.12 -20.62 -9.01
C THR A 158 -9.48 -19.92 -8.89
N VAL A 159 -10.53 -20.65 -8.52
CA VAL A 159 -11.85 -20.07 -8.27
C VAL A 159 -11.75 -18.98 -7.20
N THR A 160 -11.09 -19.28 -6.07
CA THR A 160 -10.83 -18.33 -4.98
C THR A 160 -10.04 -17.12 -5.45
N GLY A 161 -8.98 -17.30 -6.25
CA GLY A 161 -8.18 -16.19 -6.76
C GLY A 161 -8.96 -15.27 -7.69
N ARG A 162 -9.79 -15.83 -8.58
CA ARG A 162 -10.66 -15.05 -9.46
C ARG A 162 -11.77 -14.32 -8.71
N THR A 163 -12.38 -14.94 -7.70
CA THR A 163 -13.38 -14.28 -6.86
C THR A 163 -12.75 -13.18 -6.01
N SER A 164 -11.61 -13.42 -5.38
CA SER A 164 -10.88 -12.39 -4.62
C SER A 164 -10.48 -11.23 -5.53
N PHE A 165 -9.89 -11.50 -6.69
CA PHE A 165 -9.57 -10.46 -7.67
C PHE A 165 -10.79 -9.64 -8.09
N SER A 166 -11.95 -10.28 -8.27
CA SER A 166 -13.19 -9.56 -8.62
C SER A 166 -13.63 -8.60 -7.51
N ILE A 167 -13.55 -9.02 -6.25
CA ILE A 167 -13.94 -8.19 -5.10
C ILE A 167 -12.98 -6.99 -4.98
N LEU A 168 -11.68 -7.23 -5.18
CA LEU A 168 -10.63 -6.21 -5.06
C LEU A 168 -10.62 -5.17 -6.20
N LEU A 169 -11.39 -5.37 -7.27
CA LEU A 169 -11.49 -4.41 -8.38
C LEU A 169 -12.51 -3.30 -8.11
N LEU A 170 -13.30 -3.39 -7.04
CA LEU A 170 -14.21 -2.33 -6.61
C LEU A 170 -13.46 -1.26 -5.82
#